data_AF-Q9A4Q2-F1
#
_entry.id   AF-Q9A4Q2-F1
#
_cell.length_a   1.000
_cell.length_b   1.000
_cell.length_c   1.000
_cell.angle_alpha   90.00
_cell.angle_beta   90.00
_cell.angle_gamma   90.00
#
_symmetry.space_group_name_H-M   'P 1'
#
loop_
_entity.id
_entity.type
_entity.pdbx_description
1 polymer ?
#
loop_
_entity_poly.entity_id
_entity_poly.type
_entity_poly.pdbx_seq_one_letter_code
_entity_poly.pdbx_strand_id
1 'polypeptide(L)'
;MRGTSVSRLGIEIGDHEMDWKTLFLSPEGRIGRQSFWVGWLILLGVNVVASWIPFVGTLIILASIYASVCIHSKRLHDMGQTGWWQVLPWVLGPVLVFGAAISVGVMPAIAALTNGEPEVSALTALVGLFVSIFIAFAIWLAFTLWVGCSLGQPRENKYGPPPINPTAVTV
;
A
#
# COMPACT_ATOMS: atom_id res chain seq x y z
N MET A 1 36.93 -2.11 7.67
CA MET A 1 37.73 -1.19 8.50
C MET A 1 36.84 -0.77 9.67
N ARG A 2 37.24 -1.07 10.91
CA ARG A 2 36.43 -0.82 12.12
C ARG A 2 36.33 0.68 12.37
N GLY A 3 35.11 1.22 12.33
CA GLY A 3 34.83 2.55 12.85
C GLY A 3 35.01 2.55 14.37
N THR A 4 35.81 3.47 14.87
CA THR A 4 36.06 3.69 16.30
C THR A 4 34.88 4.44 16.90
N SER A 5 34.12 3.78 17.78
CA SER A 5 33.08 4.42 18.59
C SER A 5 33.70 5.39 19.59
N VAL A 6 33.42 6.68 19.46
CA VAL A 6 33.82 7.68 20.46
C VAL A 6 32.71 7.79 21.49
N SER A 7 32.94 7.20 22.67
CA SER A 7 32.04 7.31 23.82
C SER A 7 32.16 8.71 24.44
N ARG A 8 31.22 9.61 24.13
CA ARG A 8 30.98 10.81 24.95
C ARG A 8 29.57 10.70 25.53
N LEU A 9 29.49 10.65 26.86
CA LEU A 9 28.27 10.74 27.67
C LEU A 9 27.25 9.61 27.46
N GLY A 10 27.50 8.39 27.98
CA GLY A 10 26.50 7.41 28.48
C GLY A 10 25.23 7.09 27.67
N ILE A 11 25.12 7.62 26.46
CA ILE A 11 24.05 7.48 25.50
C ILE A 11 24.81 6.86 24.35
N GLU A 12 24.66 5.55 24.20
CA GLU A 12 24.88 4.94 22.90
C GLU A 12 23.86 5.59 21.96
N ILE A 13 24.26 6.69 21.31
CA ILE A 13 23.64 7.09 20.06
C ILE A 13 24.11 6.03 19.07
N GLY A 14 23.57 4.82 19.21
CA GLY A 14 23.63 3.84 18.16
C GLY A 14 22.98 4.50 16.97
N ASP A 15 23.73 4.62 15.88
CA ASP A 15 23.20 5.01 14.60
C ASP A 15 22.04 4.05 14.33
N HIS A 16 20.80 4.47 14.62
CA HIS A 16 19.61 3.64 14.43
C HIS A 16 19.35 3.60 12.93
N GLU A 17 20.18 2.83 12.22
CA GLU A 17 19.97 2.50 10.83
C GLU A 17 18.60 1.85 10.70
N MET A 18 17.83 2.34 9.73
CA MET A 18 16.52 1.79 9.45
C MET A 18 16.67 0.37 8.92
N ASP A 19 16.05 -0.60 9.61
CA ASP A 19 16.02 -1.98 9.14
C ASP A 19 15.04 -2.10 7.96
N TRP A 20 15.56 -1.85 6.76
CA TRP A 20 14.82 -1.91 5.51
C TRP A 20 14.25 -3.30 5.21
N LYS A 21 14.93 -4.36 5.65
CA LYS A 21 14.46 -5.73 5.42
C LYS A 21 13.21 -5.97 6.23
N THR A 22 13.23 -5.65 7.52
CA THR A 22 12.04 -5.80 8.38
C THR A 22 10.93 -4.83 7.98
N LEU A 23 11.29 -3.61 7.52
CA LEU A 23 10.30 -2.64 7.03
C LEU A 23 9.51 -3.17 5.82
N PHE A 24 10.16 -3.77 4.83
CA PHE A 24 9.50 -4.17 3.58
C PHE A 24 9.15 -5.65 3.48
N LEU A 25 9.78 -6.53 4.28
CA LEU A 25 9.65 -7.98 4.11
C LEU A 25 9.02 -8.71 5.30
N SER A 26 8.80 -8.03 6.43
CA SER A 26 8.12 -8.58 7.60
C SER A 26 6.79 -7.84 7.86
N PRO A 27 5.66 -8.53 8.05
CA PRO A 27 4.43 -7.89 8.50
C PRO A 27 4.38 -7.63 10.01
N GLU A 28 5.34 -8.19 10.76
CA GLU A 28 5.30 -8.19 12.22
C GLU A 28 5.75 -6.88 12.83
N GLY A 29 5.19 -6.61 14.02
CA GLY A 29 5.58 -5.47 14.82
C GLY A 29 4.87 -4.17 14.45
N ARG A 30 5.48 -3.03 14.80
CA ARG A 30 4.86 -1.70 14.69
C ARG A 30 5.81 -0.69 14.05
N ILE A 31 5.23 0.25 13.31
CA ILE A 31 5.96 1.40 12.73
C ILE A 31 5.25 2.72 12.99
N GLY A 32 6.05 3.76 13.20
CA GLY A 32 5.58 5.13 13.32
C GLY A 32 5.14 5.72 11.98
N ARG A 33 4.56 6.92 12.03
CA ARG A 33 4.07 7.64 10.84
C ARG A 33 5.18 7.98 9.84
N GLN A 34 6.35 8.40 10.33
CA GLN A 34 7.46 8.79 9.47
C GLN A 34 8.01 7.58 8.68
N SER A 35 8.31 6.45 9.35
CA SER A 35 8.70 5.20 8.66
C SER A 35 7.63 4.74 7.65
N PHE A 36 6.35 4.86 7.98
CA PHE A 36 5.26 4.54 7.06
C PHE A 36 5.31 5.40 5.80
N TRP A 37 5.38 6.73 5.92
CA TRP A 37 5.41 7.63 4.77
C TRP A 37 6.69 7.49 3.93
N VAL A 38 7.84 7.29 4.56
CA VAL A 38 9.09 7.00 3.85
C VAL A 38 8.97 5.69 3.06
N GLY A 39 8.49 4.62 3.69
CA GLY A 39 8.27 3.34 3.03
C GLY A 39 7.26 3.44 1.88
N TRP A 40 6.16 4.15 2.09
CA TRP A 40 5.13 4.37 1.09
C TRP A 40 5.64 5.17 -0.11
N LEU A 41 6.41 6.25 0.11
CA LEU A 41 7.01 7.06 -0.96
C LEU A 41 8.07 6.29 -1.76
N ILE A 42 8.86 5.44 -1.09
CA ILE A 42 9.79 4.53 -1.77
C ILE A 42 9.02 3.58 -2.69
N LEU A 43 7.95 2.95 -2.18
CA LEU A 43 7.13 2.05 -2.99
C LEU A 43 6.44 2.79 -4.15
N LEU A 44 5.97 4.01 -3.94
CA LEU A 44 5.45 4.84 -5.02
C LEU A 44 6.50 5.06 -6.12
N GLY A 45 7.71 5.48 -5.74
CA GLY A 45 8.81 5.69 -6.69
C GLY A 45 9.20 4.41 -7.44
N VAL A 46 9.29 3.28 -6.73
CA VAL A 46 9.56 1.96 -7.33
C VAL A 46 8.48 1.60 -8.35
N ASN A 47 7.20 1.77 -8.02
CA ASN A 47 6.10 1.43 -8.93
C ASN A 47 6.09 2.35 -10.17
N VAL A 48 6.38 3.65 -10.01
CA VAL A 48 6.49 4.59 -11.14
C VAL A 48 7.61 4.17 -12.09
N VAL A 49 8.82 3.91 -11.58
CA VAL A 49 9.96 3.49 -12.41
C VAL A 49 9.70 2.11 -13.05
N ALA A 50 9.15 1.17 -12.29
CA ALA A 50 8.82 -0.17 -12.78
C ALA A 50 7.79 -0.13 -13.92
N SER A 51 6.84 0.82 -13.89
CA SER A 51 5.82 0.94 -14.94
C SER A 51 6.40 1.23 -16.34
N TRP A 52 7.65 1.69 -16.44
CA TRP A 52 8.32 1.99 -17.70
C TRP A 52 9.11 0.79 -18.26
N ILE A 53 9.21 -0.31 -17.51
CA ILE A 53 10.01 -1.48 -17.88
C ILE A 53 9.06 -2.64 -18.21
N PRO A 54 8.88 -3.03 -19.48
CA PRO A 54 8.02 -4.16 -19.84
C PRO A 54 8.49 -5.47 -19.20
N PHE A 55 7.55 -6.34 -18.83
CA PHE A 55 7.74 -7.66 -18.21
C PHE A 55 8.45 -7.66 -16.84
N VAL A 56 9.69 -7.17 -16.75
CA VAL A 56 10.45 -7.08 -15.51
C VAL A 56 9.78 -6.12 -14.53
N GLY A 57 9.29 -4.97 -15.02
CA GLY A 57 8.54 -4.03 -14.20
C GLY A 57 7.28 -4.63 -13.59
N THR A 58 6.59 -5.51 -14.31
CA THR A 58 5.42 -6.24 -13.77
C THR A 58 5.82 -7.12 -12.59
N LEU A 59 6.93 -7.83 -12.66
CA LEU A 59 7.43 -8.64 -11.53
C LEU A 59 7.80 -7.77 -10.32
N ILE A 60 8.40 -6.60 -10.55
CA ILE A 60 8.72 -5.63 -9.49
C ILE A 60 7.44 -5.09 -8.84
N ILE A 61 6.42 -4.75 -9.63
CA ILE A 61 5.12 -4.29 -9.13
C ILE A 61 4.47 -5.39 -8.29
N LEU A 62 4.50 -6.65 -8.73
CA LEU A 62 3.96 -7.76 -7.94
C LEU A 62 4.69 -7.95 -6.60
N ALA A 63 6.03 -7.82 -6.60
CA ALA A 63 6.80 -7.85 -5.35
C ALA A 63 6.50 -6.65 -4.44
N SER A 64 6.25 -5.47 -5.03
CA SER A 64 5.95 -4.24 -4.28
C SER A 64 4.60 -4.32 -3.54
N ILE A 65 3.66 -5.13 -4.02
CA ILE A 65 2.38 -5.41 -3.33
C ILE A 65 2.64 -5.99 -1.95
N TYR A 66 3.50 -7.01 -1.84
CA TYR A 66 3.84 -7.61 -0.55
C TYR A 66 4.48 -6.59 0.40
N ALA A 67 5.43 -5.80 -0.11
CA ALA A 67 6.07 -4.75 0.68
C ALA A 67 5.08 -3.67 1.16
N SER A 68 4.12 -3.30 0.31
CA SER A 68 3.03 -2.39 0.67
C SER A 68 2.14 -2.99 1.77
N VAL A 69 1.83 -4.28 1.69
CA VAL A 69 1.08 -4.99 2.74
C VAL A 69 1.84 -4.98 4.07
N CYS A 70 3.15 -5.23 4.05
CA CYS A 70 3.98 -5.22 5.25
C CYS A 70 3.98 -3.86 5.97
N ILE A 71 4.15 -2.74 5.25
CA ILE A 71 4.16 -1.41 5.88
C ILE A 71 2.78 -1.01 6.40
N HIS A 72 1.70 -1.32 5.69
CA HIS A 72 0.35 -1.01 6.16
C HIS A 72 -0.03 -1.89 7.35
N SER A 73 0.40 -3.16 7.40
CA SER A 73 0.10 -4.06 8.53
C SER A 73 0.71 -3.53 9.80
N LYS A 74 2.01 -3.20 9.78
CA LYS A 74 2.71 -2.62 10.93
C LYS A 74 2.11 -1.28 11.36
N ARG A 75 1.65 -0.46 10.41
CA ARG A 75 0.99 0.82 10.74
C ARG A 75 -0.39 0.62 11.38
N LEU A 76 -1.17 -0.35 10.89
CA LEU A 76 -2.43 -0.76 11.50
C LEU A 76 -2.21 -1.37 12.90
N HIS A 77 -1.18 -2.18 13.07
CA HIS A 77 -0.79 -2.74 14.36
C HIS A 77 -0.43 -1.65 15.36
N ASP A 78 0.23 -0.58 14.92
CA ASP A 78 0.51 0.58 15.77
C ASP A 78 -0.77 1.29 16.23
N MET A 79 -1.83 1.28 15.41
CA MET A 79 -3.16 1.78 15.75
C MET A 79 -3.98 0.78 16.59
N GLY A 80 -3.45 -0.40 16.90
CA GLY A 80 -4.16 -1.49 17.58
C GLY A 80 -5.17 -2.22 16.70
N GLN A 81 -5.14 -1.99 15.39
CA GLN A 81 -6.02 -2.61 14.40
C GLN A 81 -5.41 -3.91 13.87
N THR A 82 -6.19 -4.72 13.15
CA THR A 82 -5.67 -5.90 12.43
C THR A 82 -5.20 -5.52 11.03
N GLY A 83 -4.21 -6.23 10.48
CA GLY A 83 -3.77 -6.04 9.09
C GLY A 83 -4.86 -6.32 8.05
N TRP A 84 -5.92 -7.03 8.41
CA TRP A 84 -7.02 -7.42 7.52
C TRP A 84 -7.84 -6.23 6.98
N TRP A 85 -7.76 -5.05 7.60
CA TRP A 85 -8.40 -3.85 7.06
C TRP A 85 -7.95 -3.49 5.64
N GLN A 86 -6.76 -3.92 5.24
CA GLN A 86 -6.24 -3.68 3.89
C GLN A 86 -6.96 -4.50 2.81
N VAL A 87 -7.72 -5.54 3.18
CA VAL A 87 -8.56 -6.27 2.22
C VAL A 87 -9.52 -5.34 1.51
N LEU A 88 -10.01 -4.29 2.19
CA LEU A 88 -10.90 -3.30 1.61
C LEU A 88 -10.27 -2.68 0.35
N PRO A 89 -9.14 -1.95 0.40
CA PRO A 89 -8.55 -1.39 -0.80
C PRO A 89 -7.93 -2.43 -1.76
N TRP A 90 -7.35 -3.54 -1.25
CA TRP A 90 -6.70 -4.54 -2.10
C TRP A 90 -7.64 -5.48 -2.85
N VAL A 91 -8.89 -5.62 -2.40
CA VAL A 91 -9.87 -6.49 -3.08
C VAL A 91 -10.97 -5.67 -3.71
N LEU A 92 -11.59 -4.73 -2.99
CA LEU A 92 -12.74 -3.98 -3.51
C LEU A 92 -12.36 -3.13 -4.72
N GLY A 93 -11.22 -2.45 -4.67
CA GLY A 93 -10.73 -1.60 -5.77
C GLY A 93 -10.53 -2.41 -7.05
N PRO A 94 -9.68 -3.46 -7.05
CA PRO A 94 -9.48 -4.31 -8.22
C PRO A 94 -10.77 -4.97 -8.71
N VAL A 95 -11.62 -5.52 -7.83
CA VAL A 95 -12.89 -6.15 -8.25
C VAL A 95 -13.78 -5.15 -8.99
N LEU A 96 -13.89 -3.92 -8.48
CA LEU A 96 -14.69 -2.87 -9.11
C LEU A 96 -14.15 -2.50 -10.50
N VAL A 97 -12.84 -2.32 -10.63
CA VAL A 97 -12.19 -1.97 -11.90
C VAL A 97 -12.22 -3.12 -12.90
N PHE A 98 -11.96 -4.35 -12.46
CA PHE A 98 -12.02 -5.53 -13.32
C PHE A 98 -13.44 -5.80 -13.83
N GLY A 99 -14.45 -5.68 -12.96
CA GLY A 99 -15.85 -5.83 -13.38
C GLY A 99 -16.25 -4.79 -14.42
N ALA A 100 -15.86 -3.53 -14.22
CA ALA A 100 -16.11 -2.47 -15.20
C ALA A 100 -15.28 -2.63 -16.48
N ALA A 101 -14.04 -3.14 -16.42
CA ALA A 101 -13.24 -3.40 -17.60
C ALA A 101 -13.82 -4.54 -18.45
N ILE A 102 -14.34 -5.59 -17.80
CA ILE A 102 -15.05 -6.68 -18.49
C ILE A 102 -16.31 -6.15 -19.19
N SER A 103 -17.06 -5.25 -18.54
CA SER A 103 -18.30 -4.71 -19.11
C SER A 103 -18.07 -3.92 -20.41
N VAL A 104 -16.88 -3.34 -20.62
CA VAL A 104 -16.50 -2.67 -21.87
C VAL A 104 -16.56 -3.62 -23.08
N GLY A 105 -16.23 -4.90 -22.90
CA GLY A 105 -16.37 -5.91 -23.96
C GLY A 105 -17.74 -6.59 -23.98
N VAL A 106 -18.30 -6.87 -22.80
CA VAL A 106 -19.52 -7.67 -22.66
C VAL A 106 -20.78 -6.90 -23.07
N MET A 107 -20.93 -5.65 -22.64
CA MET A 107 -22.15 -4.86 -22.91
C MET A 107 -22.40 -4.64 -24.41
N PRO A 108 -21.42 -4.20 -25.23
CA PRO A 108 -21.64 -4.09 -26.67
C PRO A 108 -21.86 -5.42 -27.38
N ALA A 109 -21.23 -6.50 -26.91
CA ALA A 109 -21.48 -7.84 -27.46
C ALA A 109 -22.93 -8.28 -27.21
N ILE A 110 -23.47 -8.07 -26.01
CA ILE A 110 -24.88 -8.36 -25.69
C ILE A 110 -25.79 -7.49 -26.54
N ALA A 111 -25.53 -6.18 -26.61
CA ALA A 111 -26.34 -5.25 -27.41
C ALA A 111 -26.43 -5.70 -28.88
N ALA A 112 -25.32 -6.14 -29.48
CA ALA A 112 -25.31 -6.65 -30.85
C ALA A 112 -26.19 -7.91 -31.03
N LEU A 113 -26.24 -8.78 -30.02
CA LEU A 113 -27.04 -10.02 -30.03
C LEU A 113 -28.52 -9.77 -29.76
N THR A 114 -28.88 -8.68 -29.08
CA THR A 114 -30.25 -8.38 -28.64
C THR A 114 -30.92 -7.24 -29.43
N ASN A 115 -30.43 -6.90 -30.62
CA ASN A 115 -30.89 -5.76 -31.42
C ASN A 115 -30.82 -4.39 -30.67
N GLY A 116 -29.87 -4.25 -29.75
CA GLY A 116 -29.54 -2.97 -29.11
C GLY A 116 -28.55 -2.15 -29.92
N GLU A 117 -28.07 -1.04 -29.36
CA GLU A 117 -27.07 -0.15 -29.97
C GLU A 117 -25.67 -0.40 -29.35
N PRO A 118 -24.78 -1.15 -30.02
CA PRO A 118 -23.48 -1.51 -29.46
C PRO A 118 -22.61 -0.29 -29.13
N GLU A 119 -22.65 0.73 -29.99
CA GLU A 119 -21.85 1.96 -29.83
C GLU A 119 -22.21 2.72 -28.53
N VAL A 120 -23.50 2.89 -28.25
CA VAL A 120 -23.98 3.57 -27.03
C VAL A 120 -23.64 2.75 -25.78
N SER A 121 -23.78 1.43 -25.85
CA SER A 121 -23.45 0.54 -24.74
C SER A 121 -21.94 0.52 -24.43
N ALA A 122 -21.08 0.57 -25.46
CA ALA A 122 -19.64 0.66 -25.29
C ALA A 122 -19.24 1.99 -24.62
N LEU A 123 -19.83 3.11 -25.06
CA LEU A 123 -19.57 4.42 -24.46
C LEU A 123 -19.99 4.45 -22.97
N THR A 124 -21.15 3.87 -22.66
CA THR A 124 -21.66 3.80 -21.28
C THR A 124 -20.77 2.92 -20.40
N ALA A 125 -20.33 1.76 -20.90
CA ALA A 125 -19.42 0.88 -20.19
C ALA A 125 -18.05 1.55 -19.94
N LEU A 126 -17.55 2.32 -20.91
CA LEU A 126 -16.31 3.09 -20.76
C LEU A 126 -16.42 4.18 -19.70
N VAL A 127 -17.56 4.90 -19.64
CA VAL A 127 -17.85 5.85 -18.55
C VAL A 127 -17.87 5.12 -17.21
N GLY A 128 -18.51 3.95 -17.14
CA GLY A 128 -18.51 3.10 -15.96
C GLY A 128 -17.10 2.70 -15.51
N LEU A 129 -16.20 2.38 -16.46
CA LEU A 129 -14.80 2.08 -16.18
C LEU A 129 -14.08 3.30 -15.55
N PHE A 130 -14.22 4.49 -16.12
CA PHE A 130 -13.58 5.67 -15.53
C PHE A 130 -14.10 5.99 -14.12
N VAL A 131 -15.41 5.88 -13.91
CA VAL A 131 -16.01 6.04 -12.57
C VAL A 131 -15.47 4.99 -11.60
N SER A 132 -15.35 3.73 -12.03
CA SER A 132 -14.80 2.64 -11.20
C SER A 132 -13.35 2.90 -10.79
N ILE A 133 -12.51 3.39 -11.70
CA ILE A 133 -11.11 3.74 -11.43
C ILE A 133 -11.04 4.88 -10.42
N PHE A 134 -11.86 5.92 -10.60
CA PHE A 134 -11.89 7.05 -9.69
C PHE A 134 -12.30 6.63 -8.27
N ILE A 135 -13.34 5.79 -8.14
CA ILE A 135 -13.80 5.26 -6.85
C ILE A 135 -12.72 4.38 -6.21
N ALA A 136 -12.12 3.47 -6.97
CA ALA A 136 -11.06 2.59 -6.47
C ALA A 136 -9.85 3.40 -5.97
N PHE A 137 -9.44 4.43 -6.72
CA PHE A 137 -8.36 5.33 -6.33
C PHE A 137 -8.73 6.13 -5.07
N ALA A 138 -9.96 6.65 -4.97
CA ALA A 138 -10.44 7.37 -3.79
C ALA A 138 -10.43 6.49 -2.53
N ILE A 139 -10.87 5.23 -2.63
CA ILE A 139 -10.82 4.25 -1.54
C ILE A 139 -9.37 3.99 -1.11
N TRP A 140 -8.49 3.72 -2.07
CA TRP A 140 -7.06 3.47 -1.81
C TRP A 140 -6.40 4.67 -1.10
N LEU A 141 -6.65 5.88 -1.60
CA LEU A 141 -6.10 7.11 -1.06
C LEU A 141 -6.65 7.42 0.34
N ALA A 142 -7.98 7.32 0.52
CA ALA A 142 -8.62 7.55 1.81
C ALA A 142 -8.09 6.57 2.87
N PHE A 143 -7.94 5.30 2.51
CA PHE A 143 -7.36 4.29 3.39
C PHE A 143 -5.92 4.60 3.76
N THR A 144 -5.08 4.92 2.77
CA THR A 144 -3.66 5.26 2.98
C THR A 144 -3.53 6.49 3.90
N LEU A 145 -4.33 7.53 3.66
CA LEU A 145 -4.33 8.75 4.47
C LEU A 145 -4.81 8.47 5.89
N TRP A 146 -5.88 7.69 6.06
CA TRP A 146 -6.35 7.28 7.39
C TRP A 146 -5.26 6.55 8.16
N VAL A 147 -4.60 5.56 7.55
CA VAL A 147 -3.53 4.76 8.17
C VAL A 147 -2.28 5.62 8.48
N GLY A 148 -1.87 6.47 7.55
CA GLY A 148 -0.68 7.32 7.68
C GLY A 148 -0.84 8.49 8.65
N CYS A 149 -2.05 9.04 8.79
CA CYS A 149 -2.32 10.22 9.62
C CYS A 149 -2.91 9.89 11.00
N SER A 150 -3.44 8.69 11.24
CA SER A 150 -4.00 8.30 12.55
C SER A 150 -2.93 8.20 13.63
N LEU A 151 -3.27 8.41 14.90
CA LEU A 151 -2.35 8.27 16.03
C LEU A 151 -2.10 6.78 16.35
N GLY A 152 -0.88 6.48 16.78
CA GLY A 152 -0.52 5.18 17.33
C GLY A 152 -0.92 5.02 18.79
N GLN A 153 -0.94 3.79 19.29
CA GLN A 153 -1.13 3.50 20.70
C GLN A 153 0.15 3.83 21.49
N PRO A 154 0.10 4.65 22.56
CA PRO A 154 1.30 5.07 23.28
C PRO A 154 1.88 3.96 24.18
N ARG A 155 1.10 2.92 24.47
CA ARG A 155 1.51 1.78 25.29
C ARG A 155 1.82 0.58 24.41
N GLU A 156 2.44 -0.41 25.04
CA GLU A 156 2.56 -1.74 24.45
C GLU A 156 1.17 -2.32 24.16
N ASN A 157 1.06 -3.01 23.03
CA ASN A 157 -0.13 -3.75 22.65
C ASN A 157 0.28 -5.16 22.20
N LYS A 158 -0.69 -5.97 21.76
CA LYS A 158 -0.44 -7.36 21.35
C LYS A 158 0.53 -7.53 20.17
N TYR A 159 0.89 -6.45 19.49
CA TYR A 159 1.84 -6.44 18.37
C TYR A 159 3.22 -5.88 18.77
N GLY A 160 3.45 -5.70 20.08
CA GLY A 160 4.74 -5.29 20.63
C GLY A 160 4.81 -3.85 21.13
N PRO A 161 6.01 -3.39 21.53
CA PRO A 161 6.22 -2.08 22.13
C PRO A 161 6.03 -0.95 21.10
N PRO A 162 5.71 0.27 21.57
CA PRO A 162 5.57 1.42 20.69
C PRO A 162 6.90 1.77 20.01
N PRO A 163 6.88 2.29 18.78
CA PRO A 163 8.07 2.79 18.10
C PRO A 163 8.77 3.86 18.94
N ILE A 164 10.02 3.59 19.34
CA ILE A 164 10.80 4.44 20.26
C ILE A 164 11.24 5.75 19.58
N ASN A 165 11.49 5.69 18.26
CA ASN A 165 11.89 6.81 17.41
C ASN A 165 11.14 6.81 16.08
N PRO A 166 11.08 7.95 15.36
CA PRO A 166 10.31 8.06 14.11
C PRO A 166 10.72 7.10 12.98
N THR A 167 11.96 6.61 13.02
CA THR A 167 12.54 5.67 12.04
C THR A 167 12.60 4.22 12.52
N ALA A 168 12.22 3.95 13.78
CA ALA A 168 12.34 2.63 14.37
C ALA A 168 11.27 1.65 13.85
N VAL A 169 11.67 0.39 13.70
CA VAL A 169 10.77 -0.76 13.53
C VAL A 169 10.84 -1.57 14.82
N THR A 170 9.71 -1.80 15.49
CA THR A 170 9.66 -2.69 16.66
C THR A 170 9.19 -4.06 16.20
N VAL A 171 9.79 -5.12 16.73
CA VAL A 171 9.47 -6.54 16.45
C VAL A 171 9.21 -7.24 17.76
#